data_AF-A0A932RQ41-F1
#
_entry.id   AF-A0A932RQ41-F1
#
_cell.length_a   1.000
_cell.length_b   1.000
_cell.length_c   1.000
_cell.angle_alpha   90.00
_cell.angle_beta   90.00
_cell.angle_gamma   90.00
#
_symmetry.space_group_name_H-M   'P 1'
#
loop_
_entity.id
_entity.type
_entity.pdbx_description
1 polymer ?
#
loop_
_entity_poly.entity_id
_entity_poly.type
_entity_poly.pdbx_seq_one_letter_code
_entity_poly.pdbx_strand_id
1 'polypeptide(L)'
;MPENQRQETRSFEDLRIFKEARMLANRICTLTRTEIFSRDYALSDQMRRSAISILSNIAEGYERETTAEFARFLFIAKGSCGELRAQVMLAHDQKFV
;
A
#
# COMPACT_ATOMS: atom_id res chain seq x y z
N MET A 1 34.76 -4.11 -3.57
CA MET A 1 33.29 -4.30 -3.72
C MET A 1 32.69 -4.14 -2.35
N PRO A 2 31.83 -3.16 -2.07
CA PRO A 2 31.30 -3.01 -0.73
C PRO A 2 30.30 -4.14 -0.47
N GLU A 3 30.50 -4.83 0.66
CA GLU A 3 29.60 -5.86 1.17
C GLU A 3 28.21 -5.27 1.35
N ASN A 4 27.23 -5.86 0.66
CA ASN A 4 25.83 -5.55 0.84
C ASN A 4 25.43 -6.04 2.23
N GLN A 5 25.58 -5.18 3.24
CA GLN A 5 25.13 -5.44 4.61
C GLN A 5 23.62 -5.65 4.58
N ARG A 6 23.19 -6.92 4.60
CA ARG A 6 21.78 -7.27 4.79
C ARG A 6 21.41 -6.81 6.18
N GLN A 7 20.64 -5.72 6.28
CA GLN A 7 20.01 -5.34 7.53
C GLN A 7 19.17 -6.51 8.04
N GLU A 8 19.47 -6.94 9.26
CA GLU A 8 18.68 -7.94 9.96
C GLU A 8 17.27 -7.35 10.19
N THR A 9 16.27 -7.96 9.56
CA THR A 9 14.88 -7.54 9.69
C THR A 9 14.33 -8.11 10.99
N ARG A 10 14.00 -7.27 11.97
CA ARG A 10 13.51 -7.72 13.27
C ARG A 10 12.00 -7.60 13.39
N SER A 11 11.42 -6.66 12.66
CA SER A 11 9.98 -6.47 12.57
C SER A 11 9.56 -6.06 11.15
N PHE A 12 8.25 -6.08 10.87
CA PHE A 12 7.75 -5.69 9.54
C PHE A 12 8.08 -4.23 9.22
N GLU A 13 8.26 -3.36 10.23
CA GLU A 13 8.65 -1.96 10.05
C GLU A 13 10.01 -1.78 9.41
N ASP A 14 10.91 -2.77 9.51
CA ASP A 14 12.22 -2.74 8.87
C ASP A 14 12.15 -3.03 7.37
N LEU A 15 11.11 -3.76 6.94
CA LEU A 15 10.92 -4.16 5.55
C LEU A 15 10.82 -2.92 4.65
N ARG A 16 11.67 -2.88 3.61
CA ARG A 16 11.57 -1.83 2.58
C ARG A 16 10.17 -1.77 1.97
N ILE A 17 9.58 -2.93 1.65
CA ILE A 17 8.23 -2.99 1.07
C ILE A 17 7.15 -2.38 1.97
N PHE A 18 7.28 -2.52 3.29
CA PHE A 18 6.36 -1.91 4.25
C PHE A 18 6.56 -0.40 4.31
N LYS A 19 7.81 0.08 4.35
CA LYS A 19 8.13 1.52 4.33
C LYS A 19 7.55 2.20 3.09
N GLU A 20 7.71 1.60 1.92
CA GLU A 20 7.14 2.08 0.65
C GLU A 20 5.59 2.07 0.69
N ALA A 21 4.98 0.98 1.15
CA ALA A 21 3.53 0.89 1.29
C ALA A 21 2.95 1.95 2.24
N ARG A 22 3.65 2.21 3.36
CA ARG A 22 3.28 3.26 4.32
C ARG A 22 3.37 4.66 3.70
N MET A 23 4.41 4.94 2.91
CA MET A 23 4.51 6.21 2.18
C MET A 23 3.38 6.35 1.14
N LEU A 24 3.08 5.28 0.39
CA LEU A 24 1.99 5.26 -0.57
C LEU A 24 0.64 5.53 0.10
N ALA A 25 0.32 4.86 1.21
CA ALA A 25 -0.93 5.06 1.94
C ALA A 25 -1.07 6.49 2.45
N ASN A 26 -0.01 7.09 3.00
CA ASN A 26 -0.03 8.49 3.41
C ASN A 26 -0.30 9.43 2.22
N ARG A 27 0.33 9.19 1.06
CA ARG A 27 0.11 10.00 -0.15
C ARG A 27 -1.34 9.92 -0.63
N ILE A 28 -1.93 8.73 -0.66
CA ILE A 28 -3.34 8.54 -1.06
C ILE A 28 -4.29 9.19 -0.06
N CYS A 29 -4.06 9.01 1.25
CA CYS A 29 -4.86 9.66 2.29
C CYS A 29 -4.80 11.18 2.20
N THR A 30 -3.63 11.76 1.93
CA THR A 30 -3.49 13.21 1.72
C THR A 30 -4.17 13.67 0.44
N LEU A 31 -3.96 12.96 -0.68
CA LEU A 31 -4.54 13.32 -1.97
C LEU A 31 -6.07 13.36 -1.92
N THR A 32 -6.68 12.34 -1.34
CA THR A 32 -8.13 12.19 -1.22
C THR A 32 -8.77 13.18 -0.24
N ARG A 33 -7.98 13.97 0.51
CA ARG A 33 -8.47 15.05 1.39
C ARG A 33 -8.49 16.41 0.71
N THR A 34 -8.02 16.53 -0.53
CA THR A 34 -8.10 17.78 -1.29
C THR A 34 -9.56 18.17 -1.57
N GLU A 35 -9.85 19.46 -1.75
CA GLU A 35 -11.22 19.96 -1.90
C GLU A 35 -11.98 19.38 -3.09
N ILE A 36 -11.26 19.05 -4.17
CA ILE A 36 -11.85 18.49 -5.38
C ILE A 36 -12.16 17.00 -5.16
N PHE A 37 -11.18 16.26 -4.64
CA PHE A 37 -11.27 14.81 -4.48
C PHE A 37 -12.22 14.38 -3.35
N SER A 38 -12.27 15.16 -2.27
CA SER A 38 -13.10 14.87 -1.10
C SER A 38 -14.61 14.90 -1.37
N ARG A 39 -15.04 15.49 -2.50
CA ARG A 39 -16.44 15.52 -2.94
C ARG A 39 -16.91 14.17 -3.51
N ASP A 40 -16.00 13.38 -4.08
CA ASP A 40 -16.29 12.01 -4.50
C ASP A 40 -15.92 11.03 -3.37
N TYR A 41 -16.84 10.92 -2.41
CA TYR A 41 -16.66 10.08 -1.22
C TYR A 41 -16.42 8.61 -1.59
N ALA A 42 -17.10 8.11 -2.62
CA ALA A 42 -17.01 6.70 -3.01
C ALA A 42 -15.61 6.36 -3.55
N LEU A 43 -15.10 7.12 -4.51
CA LEU A 43 -13.76 6.88 -5.05
C LEU A 43 -12.67 7.14 -4.01
N SER A 44 -12.79 8.22 -3.24
CA SER A 44 -11.88 8.54 -2.15
C SER A 44 -11.78 7.42 -1.12
N ASP A 45 -12.92 6.89 -0.65
CA ASP A 45 -12.95 5.81 0.33
C ASP A 45 -12.32 4.53 -0.23
N GLN A 46 -12.68 4.13 -1.45
CA GLN A 46 -12.12 2.96 -2.12
C GLN A 46 -10.59 3.03 -2.23
N MET A 47 -10.05 4.18 -2.67
CA MET A 47 -8.61 4.39 -2.76
C MET A 47 -7.91 4.30 -1.42
N ARG A 48 -8.48 4.89 -0.36
CA ARG A 48 -7.93 4.79 0.99
C ARG A 48 -7.91 3.34 1.46
N ARG A 49 -8.99 2.60 1.26
CA ARG A 49 -9.08 1.18 1.66
C ARG A 49 -8.09 0.31 0.91
N SER A 50 -7.95 0.47 -0.41
CA SER A 50 -6.95 -0.26 -1.19
C SER A 50 -5.53 0.08 -0.73
N ALA A 51 -5.22 1.36 -0.48
CA ALA A 51 -3.91 1.78 0.00
C ALA A 51 -3.57 1.26 1.41
N ILE A 52 -4.54 1.30 2.34
CA ILE A 52 -4.40 0.77 3.70
C ILE A 52 -4.22 -0.75 3.66
N SER A 53 -5.00 -1.45 2.83
CA SER A 53 -4.91 -2.90 2.65
C SER A 53 -3.51 -3.36 2.26
N ILE A 54 -2.79 -2.61 1.42
CA ILE A 54 -1.42 -2.97 0.99
C ILE A 54 -0.48 -3.08 2.20
N LEU A 55 -0.39 -2.05 3.05
CA LEU A 55 0.51 -2.12 4.21
C LEU A 55 0.00 -3.09 5.29
N SER A 56 -1.31 -3.19 5.49
CA SER A 56 -1.90 -4.09 6.47
C SER A 56 -1.61 -5.55 6.14
N ASN A 57 -1.74 -5.96 4.87
CA ASN A 57 -1.42 -7.31 4.45
C ASN A 57 0.08 -7.61 4.53
N ILE A 58 0.97 -6.63 4.27
CA ILE A 58 2.42 -6.83 4.45
C ILE A 58 2.75 -7.09 5.92
N ALA A 59 2.19 -6.28 6.83
CA ALA A 59 2.41 -6.45 8.27
C ALA A 59 1.80 -7.78 8.77
N GLU A 60 0.53 -8.04 8.46
CA GLU A 60 -0.15 -9.26 8.89
C GLU A 60 0.53 -10.52 8.34
N GLY A 61 1.01 -10.47 7.10
CA GLY A 61 1.75 -11.57 6.48
C GLY A 61 3.09 -11.84 7.16
N TYR A 62 3.81 -10.80 7.57
CA TYR A 62 5.09 -10.93 8.27
C TYR A 62 4.93 -11.58 9.64
N GLU A 63 3.83 -11.31 10.34
CA GLU A 63 3.49 -11.91 11.64
C GLU A 63 3.04 -13.38 11.54
N ARG A 64 3.01 -13.98 10.33
CA ARG A 64 2.69 -15.40 10.15
C ARG A 64 3.91 -16.29 10.39
N GLU A 65 3.66 -17.51 10.82
CA GLU A 65 4.71 -18.45 11.25
C GLU A 65 5.54 -19.00 10.10
N THR A 66 5.01 -18.98 8.87
CA THR A 66 5.66 -19.61 7.72
C THR A 66 5.83 -18.66 6.53
N THR A 67 6.91 -18.88 5.76
CA THR A 67 7.17 -18.15 4.52
C THR A 67 6.05 -18.32 3.49
N ALA A 68 5.39 -19.48 3.45
CA ALA A 68 4.29 -19.74 2.54
C ALA A 68 3.07 -18.86 2.85
N GLU A 69 2.77 -18.67 4.14
CA GLU A 69 1.70 -17.76 4.56
C GLU A 69 2.06 -16.30 4.30
N PHE A 70 3.29 -15.89 4.61
CA PHE A 70 3.75 -14.54 4.28
C PHE A 70 3.61 -14.27 2.78
N ALA A 71 4.03 -15.21 1.92
CA ALA A 71 3.88 -15.10 0.48
C ALA A 71 2.42 -14.94 0.04
N ARG A 72 1.48 -15.67 0.66
CA ARG A 72 0.03 -15.51 0.39
C ARG A 72 -0.44 -14.08 0.67
N PHE A 73 -0.07 -13.51 1.81
CA PHE A 73 -0.42 -12.14 2.15
C PHE A 73 0.23 -11.11 1.21
N LEU A 74 1.45 -11.36 0.75
CA LEU A 74 2.09 -10.53 -0.29
C LEU A 74 1.33 -10.58 -1.62
N PHE A 75 0.73 -11.71 -1.99
CA PHE A 75 -0.16 -11.78 -3.17
C PHE A 75 -1.43 -10.95 -2.98
N ILE A 76 -2.01 -10.94 -1.78
CA ILE A 76 -3.17 -10.09 -1.46
C ILE A 76 -2.78 -8.61 -1.56
N ALA A 77 -1.65 -8.21 -0.94
CA ALA A 77 -1.12 -6.85 -1.03
C ALA A 77 -0.88 -6.43 -2.50
N LYS A 78 -0.33 -7.33 -3.32
CA LYS A 78 -0.14 -7.11 -4.76
C LYS A 78 -1.48 -6.93 -5.50
N GLY A 79 -2.52 -7.66 -5.11
CA GLY A 79 -3.88 -7.46 -5.60
C GLY A 79 -4.40 -6.06 -5.31
N SER A 80 -4.28 -5.60 -4.05
CA SER A 80 -4.66 -4.24 -3.66
C SER A 80 -3.83 -3.16 -4.38
N CYS A 81 -2.56 -3.39 -4.71
CA CYS A 81 -1.79 -2.49 -5.58
C CYS A 81 -2.40 -2.37 -6.99
N GLY A 82 -2.91 -3.47 -7.55
CA GLY A 82 -3.55 -3.47 -8.86
C GLY A 82 -4.87 -2.68 -8.85
N GLU A 83 -5.67 -2.87 -7.81
CA GLU A 83 -6.91 -2.13 -7.60
C GLU A 83 -6.67 -0.63 -7.43
N LEU A 84 -5.74 -0.24 -6.53
CA LEU A 84 -5.38 1.15 -6.31
C LEU A 84 -4.88 1.81 -7.59
N ARG A 85 -4.08 1.11 -8.40
CA ARG A 85 -3.60 1.63 -9.69
C ARG A 85 -4.76 1.90 -10.64
N ALA A 86 -5.75 1.02 -10.73
CA ALA A 86 -6.92 1.24 -11.57
C ALA A 86 -7.74 2.44 -11.09
N GLN A 87 -7.91 2.60 -9.77
CA GLN A 87 -8.61 3.75 -9.18
C GLN A 87 -7.86 5.08 -9.41
N VAL A 88 -6.52 5.08 -9.35
CA VAL A 88 -5.70 6.25 -9.69
C VAL A 88 -5.86 6.64 -11.17
N MET A 89 -5.90 5.67 -12.08
CA MET A 89 -6.17 5.94 -13.50
C MET A 89 -7.55 6.58 -13.68
N LEU A 90 -8.58 6.02 -13.03
CA LEU A 90 -9.93 6.60 -13.05
C LEU A 90 -9.94 8.04 -12.49
N ALA A 91 -9.25 8.30 -11.38
CA ALA A 91 -9.16 9.62 -10.78
C ALA A 91 -8.51 10.65 -11.70
N HIS A 92 -7.47 10.24 -12.44
CA HIS A 92 -6.81 11.06 -13.45
C HIS A 92 -7.76 11.36 -14.63
N ASP A 93 -8.50 10.35 -15.11
CA ASP A 93 -9.48 10.54 -16.20
C ASP A 93 -10.61 11.50 -15.80
N GLN A 94 -10.98 11.51 -14.52
CA GLN A 94 -11.94 12.45 -13.91
C GLN A 94 -11.32 13.81 -13.55
N LYS A 95 -10.02 14.03 -13.81
CA LYS A 95 -9.26 15.26 -13.53
C LYS A 95 -9.20 15.65 -12.05
N PHE A 96 -9.20 14.65 -11.16
CA PHE A 96 -8.96 14.89 -9.74
C PHE A 96 -7.46 14.97 -9.39
N VAL A 97 -6.61 14.47 -10.27
CA VAL A 97 -5.13 14.47 -10.20
C VAL A 97 -4.53 14.72 -11.56
#